data_AF-A0A7K9SYA7-F1
#
_entry.id   AF-A0A7K9SYA7-F1
#
_cell.length_a   1.000
_cell.length_b   1.000
_cell.length_c   1.000
_cell.angle_alpha   90.00
_cell.angle_beta   90.00
_cell.angle_gamma   90.00
#
_symmetry.space_group_name_H-M   'P 1'
#
loop_
_entity.id
_entity.type
_entity.pdbx_description
1 polymer ?
#
loop_
_entity_poly.entity_id
_entity_poly.type
_entity_poly.pdbx_seq_one_letter_code
_entity_poly.pdbx_strand_id
1 'polypeptide(L)'
;ATPLGTFSGGPWPRLVSRLRQLHLGSSSGAGHNRWSKVRNIKGPRDVARSQLFQRLTMMLRSSVREGGPDPNLNPQLANVVEQCRAQNMPKASIEAAIHG
;
A
#
# COMPACT_ATOMS: atom_id res chain seq x y z
N ALA A 1 -64.67 50.22 1.05
CA ALA A 1 -64.64 51.34 0.10
C ALA A 1 -63.18 51.79 -0.06
N THR A 2 -62.64 51.68 -1.28
CA THR A 2 -61.49 52.41 -1.91
C THR A 2 -60.12 52.48 -1.20
N PRO A 3 -58.99 52.74 -1.91
CA PRO A 3 -58.62 52.34 -3.26
C PRO A 3 -57.12 51.97 -3.44
N LEU A 4 -56.79 51.60 -4.67
CA LEU A 4 -55.50 51.50 -5.37
C LEU A 4 -54.36 52.41 -4.85
N GLY A 5 -53.16 51.83 -4.72
CA GLY A 5 -51.89 52.52 -4.48
C GLY A 5 -50.80 52.07 -5.46
N THR A 6 -50.75 52.75 -6.60
CA THR A 6 -49.61 53.12 -7.46
C THR A 6 -48.21 52.51 -7.16
N PHE A 7 -47.70 51.73 -8.11
CA PHE A 7 -46.29 51.31 -8.19
C PHE A 7 -45.48 52.39 -8.93
N SER A 8 -44.69 53.19 -8.21
CA SER A 8 -43.72 54.13 -8.81
C SER A 8 -42.31 53.55 -8.75
N GLY A 9 -41.65 53.47 -9.91
CA GLY A 9 -40.30 52.94 -10.06
C GLY A 9 -39.22 53.72 -9.31
N GLY A 10 -38.21 52.99 -8.85
CA GLY A 10 -36.90 53.51 -8.42
C GLY A 10 -35.78 52.71 -9.11
N PRO A 11 -34.66 53.36 -9.52
CA PRO A 11 -33.60 52.72 -10.28
C PRO A 11 -32.70 51.85 -9.39
N TRP A 12 -32.33 50.67 -9.89
CA TRP A 12 -31.42 49.72 -9.26
C TRP A 12 -30.06 50.35 -8.90
N PRO A 13 -29.43 49.99 -7.76
CA PRO A 13 -28.12 50.51 -7.40
C PRO A 13 -27.04 49.98 -8.36
N ARG A 14 -26.23 50.91 -8.90
CA ARG A 14 -25.06 50.60 -9.73
C ARG A 14 -24.03 49.83 -8.92
N LEU A 15 -23.78 48.59 -9.32
CA LEU A 15 -22.63 47.78 -8.92
C LEU A 15 -21.33 48.49 -9.35
N VAL A 16 -20.69 49.21 -8.43
CA VAL A 16 -19.28 49.58 -8.60
C VAL A 16 -18.43 48.38 -8.22
N SER A 17 -18.10 47.58 -9.24
CA SER A 17 -17.17 46.47 -9.17
C SER A 17 -15.78 46.97 -8.72
N ARG A 18 -15.49 46.89 -7.42
CA ARG A 18 -14.14 47.10 -6.91
C ARG A 18 -13.30 45.86 -7.25
N LEU A 19 -12.57 45.93 -8.35
CA LEU A 19 -11.65 44.87 -8.79
C LEU A 19 -10.62 44.57 -7.70
N ARG A 20 -10.62 43.33 -7.21
CA ARG A 20 -9.62 42.81 -6.28
C ARG A 20 -8.36 42.45 -7.08
N GLN A 21 -7.26 43.16 -6.86
CA GLN A 21 -5.96 42.79 -7.42
C GLN A 21 -5.51 41.44 -6.84
N LEU A 22 -5.38 40.43 -7.71
CA LEU A 22 -4.82 39.12 -7.35
C LEU A 22 -3.30 39.19 -7.53
N HIS A 23 -2.54 38.98 -6.46
CA HIS A 23 -1.10 38.75 -6.54
C HIS A 23 -0.87 37.26 -6.83
N LEU A 24 -0.26 36.95 -7.97
CA LEU A 24 0.22 35.60 -8.31
C LEU A 24 1.53 35.33 -7.55
N GLY A 25 1.41 35.00 -6.27
CA GLY A 25 2.48 34.27 -5.58
C GLY A 25 2.44 32.82 -6.04
N SER A 26 3.53 32.32 -6.63
CA SER A 26 3.66 30.92 -7.03
C SER A 26 3.42 30.02 -5.81
N SER A 27 2.25 29.36 -5.76
CA SER A 27 2.03 28.29 -4.79
C SER A 27 2.82 27.08 -5.26
N SER A 28 4.11 27.02 -4.90
CA SER A 28 4.88 25.78 -4.96
C SER A 28 4.20 24.79 -4.01
N GLY A 29 3.24 24.02 -4.52
CA GLY A 29 2.63 22.93 -3.79
C GLY A 29 3.73 21.97 -3.37
N ALA A 30 4.03 21.95 -2.07
CA ALA A 30 5.02 21.06 -1.50
C ALA A 30 4.55 19.61 -1.66
N GLY A 31 5.08 18.93 -2.68
CA GLY A 31 4.78 17.53 -2.99
C GLY A 31 5.32 16.58 -1.94
N HIS A 32 4.48 16.19 -0.98
CA HIS A 32 4.74 15.08 -0.06
C HIS A 32 3.75 13.94 -0.30
N ASN A 33 3.90 13.28 -1.45
CA ASN A 33 3.12 12.09 -1.76
C ASN A 33 3.58 10.90 -0.89
N ARG A 34 2.83 10.63 0.18
CA ARG A 34 3.08 9.52 1.13
C ARG A 34 3.15 8.16 0.42
N TRP A 35 2.35 7.96 -0.63
CA TRP A 35 2.35 6.72 -1.40
C TRP A 35 3.68 6.47 -2.11
N SER A 36 4.25 7.49 -2.74
CA SER A 36 5.54 7.38 -3.43
C SER A 36 6.68 7.01 -2.47
N LYS A 37 6.62 7.44 -1.21
CA LYS A 37 7.60 7.05 -0.20
C LYS A 37 7.39 5.61 0.27
N VAL A 38 6.15 5.22 0.54
CA VAL A 38 5.80 3.85 0.95
C VAL A 38 6.19 2.84 -0.12
N ARG A 39 5.87 3.09 -1.40
CA ARG A 39 6.21 2.17 -2.50
C ARG A 39 7.73 2.00 -2.65
N ASN A 40 8.51 3.09 -2.55
CA ASN A 40 9.97 3.05 -2.74
C ASN A 40 10.66 2.28 -1.59
N ILE A 41 10.08 2.34 -0.39
CA ILE A 41 10.60 1.61 0.78
C ILE A 41 10.13 0.15 0.77
N LYS A 42 8.85 -0.10 0.47
CA LYS A 42 8.24 -1.43 0.53
C LYS A 42 8.62 -2.32 -0.65
N GLY A 43 8.66 -1.77 -1.87
CA GLY A 43 8.99 -2.50 -3.09
C GLY A 43 10.27 -3.36 -3.00
N PRO A 44 11.46 -2.76 -2.75
CA PRO A 44 12.69 -3.54 -2.66
C PRO A 44 12.69 -4.54 -1.49
N ARG A 45 12.03 -4.20 -0.37
CA ARG A 45 11.91 -5.10 0.79
C ARG A 45 11.05 -6.32 0.48
N ASP A 46 9.94 -6.13 -0.22
CA ASP A 46 9.05 -7.22 -0.61
C ASP A 46 9.70 -8.14 -1.63
N VAL A 47 10.47 -7.58 -2.59
CA VAL A 47 11.26 -8.38 -3.55
C VAL A 47 12.32 -9.21 -2.83
N ALA A 48 13.06 -8.62 -1.88
CA ALA A 48 14.04 -9.36 -1.09
C ALA A 48 13.38 -10.48 -0.27
N ARG A 49 12.24 -10.20 0.36
CA ARG A 49 11.48 -11.21 1.12
C ARG A 49 10.97 -12.34 0.23
N SER A 50 10.43 -12.02 -0.96
CA SER A 50 9.93 -13.06 -1.87
C SER A 50 11.04 -13.97 -2.38
N GLN A 51 12.23 -13.42 -2.66
CA GLN A 51 13.40 -14.22 -3.06
C GLN A 51 13.87 -15.14 -1.93
N LEU A 52 13.88 -14.67 -0.68
CA LEU A 52 14.20 -15.52 0.48
C LEU A 52 13.23 -16.68 0.62
N PHE A 53 11.93 -16.44 0.48
CA PHE A 53 10.91 -17.49 0.54
C PHE A 53 11.03 -18.50 -0.61
N GLN A 54 11.37 -18.04 -1.82
CA GLN A 54 11.63 -18.95 -2.95
C GLN A 54 12.81 -19.88 -2.67
N ARG A 55 13.92 -19.35 -2.14
CA ARG A 55 15.11 -20.13 -1.78
C ARG A 55 14.79 -21.18 -0.71
N LEU A 56 14.10 -20.78 0.36
CA LEU A 56 13.69 -21.69 1.44
C LEU A 56 12.73 -22.78 0.94
N THR A 57 11.79 -22.43 0.05
CA THR A 57 10.87 -23.41 -0.57
C THR A 57 11.63 -24.43 -1.41
N MET A 58 12.64 -24.00 -2.17
CA MET A 58 13.48 -24.92 -2.95
C MET A 58 14.29 -25.84 -2.04
N MET A 59 14.86 -25.31 -0.95
CA MET A 59 15.58 -26.11 0.05
C MET A 59 14.67 -27.16 0.70
N LEU A 60 13.46 -26.76 1.14
CA LEU A 60 12.45 -27.68 1.69
C LEU A 60 12.17 -28.84 0.73
N ARG A 61 11.85 -28.53 -0.54
CA ARG A 61 11.57 -29.54 -1.56
C ARG A 61 12.75 -30.47 -1.82
N SER A 62 13.97 -29.93 -1.84
CA SER A 62 15.18 -30.74 -2.02
C SER A 62 15.36 -31.72 -0.84
N SER A 63 15.22 -31.24 0.40
CA SER A 63 15.35 -32.07 1.59
C SER A 63 14.29 -33.16 1.67
N VAL A 64 13.05 -32.86 1.28
CA VAL A 64 11.95 -33.84 1.23
C VAL A 64 12.22 -34.91 0.17
N ARG A 65 12.74 -34.52 -0.99
CA ARG A 65 13.07 -35.46 -2.08
C ARG A 65 14.18 -36.43 -1.70
N GLU A 66 15.12 -36.02 -0.84
CA GLU A 66 16.24 -36.85 -0.39
C GLU A 66 15.91 -37.76 0.79
N GLY A 67 15.14 -37.26 1.78
CA GLY A 67 14.95 -37.94 3.06
C GLY A 67 13.49 -38.17 3.47
N GLY A 68 12.54 -37.94 2.56
CA GLY A 68 11.11 -38.10 2.82
C GLY A 68 10.45 -36.90 3.52
N PRO A 69 9.12 -36.93 3.68
CA PRO A 69 8.33 -35.80 4.18
C PRO A 69 8.35 -35.64 5.70
N ASP A 70 8.96 -36.58 6.44
CA ASP A 70 8.89 -36.62 7.90
C ASP A 70 10.05 -35.86 8.57
N PRO A 71 9.78 -34.76 9.30
CA PRO A 71 10.82 -33.94 9.93
C PRO A 71 11.53 -34.64 11.10
N ASN A 72 10.93 -35.69 11.68
CA ASN A 72 11.56 -36.48 12.75
C ASN A 72 12.59 -37.49 12.21
N LEU A 73 12.47 -37.87 10.93
CA LEU A 73 13.35 -38.85 10.30
C LEU A 73 14.49 -38.18 9.53
N ASN A 74 14.35 -36.89 9.19
CA ASN A 74 15.34 -36.15 8.43
C ASN A 74 15.84 -34.90 9.18
N PRO A 75 17.09 -34.89 9.72
CA PRO A 75 17.64 -33.73 10.41
C PRO A 75 17.86 -32.53 9.47
N GLN A 76 18.08 -32.75 8.16
CA GLN A 76 18.18 -31.66 7.19
C GLN A 76 16.84 -30.93 7.07
N LEU A 77 15.73 -31.68 6.99
CA LEU A 77 14.39 -31.09 6.91
C LEU A 77 14.07 -30.29 8.19
N ALA A 78 14.40 -30.83 9.37
CA ALA A 78 14.21 -30.14 10.65
C ALA A 78 14.93 -28.79 10.69
N ASN A 79 16.22 -28.77 10.30
CA ASN A 79 17.03 -27.54 10.25
C ASN A 79 16.42 -26.49 9.30
N VAL A 80 15.97 -26.91 8.11
CA VAL A 80 15.35 -25.99 7.15
C VAL A 80 14.00 -25.46 7.66
N VAL A 81 13.20 -26.29 8.34
CA VAL A 81 11.95 -25.86 8.98
C VAL A 81 12.21 -24.81 10.06
N GLU A 82 13.26 -24.96 10.86
CA GLU A 82 13.67 -23.95 11.85
C GLU A 82 14.07 -22.63 11.19
N GLN A 83 14.83 -22.69 10.09
CA GLN A 83 15.18 -21.49 9.31
C GLN A 83 13.95 -20.80 8.74
N CYS A 84 12.96 -21.56 8.25
CA CYS A 84 11.70 -21.01 7.76
C CYS A 84 10.92 -20.28 8.87
N ARG A 85 10.87 -20.88 10.06
CA ARG A 85 10.22 -20.27 11.23
C ARG A 85 10.94 -19.00 11.68
N ALA A 86 12.27 -18.98 11.66
CA ALA A 86 13.06 -17.79 11.98
C ALA A 86 12.80 -16.62 11.01
N GLN A 87 12.48 -16.92 9.75
CA GLN A 87 12.13 -15.93 8.73
C GLN A 87 10.63 -15.56 8.70
N ASN A 88 9.85 -15.99 9.71
CA ASN A 88 8.40 -15.77 9.80
C ASN A 88 7.62 -16.30 8.59
N MET A 89 8.08 -17.41 7.99
CA MET A 89 7.34 -18.08 6.93
C MET A 89 6.07 -18.75 7.50
N PRO A 90 4.90 -18.58 6.86
CA PRO A 90 3.65 -19.14 7.37
C PRO A 90 3.67 -20.68 7.30
N LYS A 91 3.14 -21.33 8.35
CA LYS A 91 3.10 -22.80 8.47
C LYS A 91 2.44 -23.47 7.26
N ALA A 92 1.33 -22.90 6.76
CA ALA A 92 0.64 -23.39 5.58
C ALA A 92 1.54 -23.45 4.33
N SER A 93 2.48 -22.52 4.17
CA SER A 93 3.43 -22.53 3.04
C SER A 93 4.53 -23.56 3.22
N ILE A 94 4.92 -23.87 4.47
CA ILE A 94 5.90 -24.91 4.78
C ILE A 94 5.27 -26.28 4.51
N GLU A 95 4.06 -26.51 5.01
CA GLU A 95 3.28 -27.74 4.77
C GLU A 95 3.02 -27.94 3.27
N ALA A 96 2.63 -26.89 2.54
CA ALA A 96 2.46 -26.95 1.09
C ALA A 96 3.76 -27.31 0.35
N ALA A 97 4.92 -26.91 0.86
CA ALA A 97 6.22 -27.27 0.28
C ALA A 97 6.66 -28.70 0.64
N ILE A 98 6.10 -29.29 1.69
CA ILE A 98 6.37 -30.69 2.11
C ILE A 98 5.49 -31.67 1.35
N HIS A 99 4.22 -31.34 1.14
CA HIS A 99 3.24 -32.23 0.49
C HIS A 99 3.08 -32.03 -1.02
N GLY A 100 3.58 -30.92 -1.58
CA GLY A 100 3.45 -30.56 -2.99
C GLY A 100 4.71 -30.78 -3.79
#